data_AF-A0A4R2SGM9-F1
#
_entry.id   AF-A0A4R2SGM9-F1
#
_cell.length_a   1.000
_cell.length_b   1.000
_cell.length_c   1.000
_cell.angle_alpha   90.00
_cell.angle_beta   90.00
_cell.angle_gamma   90.00
#
_symmetry.space_group_name_H-M   'P 1'
#
loop_
_entity.id
_entity.type
_entity.pdbx_description
1 polymer ?
#
loop_
_entity_poly.entity_id
_entity_poly.type
_entity_poly.pdbx_seq_one_letter_code
_entity_poly.pdbx_strand_id
1 'polypeptide(L)'
;MSVVCDNIKLSPSLTSLKPILILPLLGSLIVGLGMIYVINPPVASIMTTLTDWLRTMGEVNAVILGIILGTMMCTDMGGPVNKAAYTFSVGMIASQVYTPIAAAMAAGMVPPIGMTIATLIARNKFNENQRNAGKVSFLLGLCFISEGALPFVAADPIRVIVSAILGGATAGAISMWAGIQLQAPHGGLFVIPFVSQPVLYLAAIAIGSVITGVVYSIIKPKLAE
;
A
#
# COMPACT_ATOMS: atom_id res chain seq x y z
N MET A 1 19.30 16.60 24.67
CA MET A 1 19.78 15.49 25.54
C MET A 1 21.04 15.86 26.33
N SER A 2 22.07 16.49 25.72
CA SER A 2 23.30 16.90 26.45
C SER A 2 23.05 17.92 27.57
N VAL A 3 22.18 18.91 27.34
CA VAL A 3 21.84 19.98 28.30
C VAL A 3 21.25 19.47 29.63
N VAL A 4 20.55 18.32 29.60
CA VAL A 4 19.98 17.68 30.82
C VAL A 4 21.05 16.86 31.56
N CYS A 5 22.01 16.29 30.82
CA CYS A 5 23.08 15.45 31.38
C CYS A 5 24.03 16.26 32.29
N ASP A 6 24.29 17.51 31.90
CA ASP A 6 25.24 18.42 32.55
C ASP A 6 24.68 19.04 33.85
N ASN A 7 23.34 19.04 34.02
CA ASN A 7 22.68 19.72 35.15
C ASN A 7 22.18 18.78 36.27
N ILE A 8 22.14 17.47 36.05
CA ILE A 8 21.73 16.51 37.09
C ILE A 8 22.98 16.11 37.90
N LYS A 9 23.19 16.63 39.11
CA LYS A 9 24.31 16.20 39.98
C LYS A 9 23.94 14.92 40.72
N LEU A 10 24.68 13.83 40.49
CA LEU A 10 24.50 12.55 41.18
C LEU A 10 25.82 12.13 41.86
N SER A 11 25.72 11.33 42.91
CA SER A 11 26.88 10.75 43.58
C SER A 11 27.66 9.80 42.64
N PRO A 12 28.98 9.59 42.84
CA PRO A 12 29.83 8.84 41.93
C PRO A 12 29.27 7.45 41.56
N SER A 13 28.67 6.75 42.52
CA SER A 13 28.08 5.42 42.36
C SER A 13 26.80 5.37 41.50
N LEU A 14 26.10 6.49 41.33
CA LEU A 14 24.84 6.59 40.58
C LEU A 14 25.01 7.25 39.20
N THR A 15 26.22 7.70 38.87
CA THR A 15 26.50 8.39 37.60
C THR A 15 26.31 7.48 36.39
N SER A 16 26.54 6.17 36.55
CA SER A 16 26.31 5.13 35.53
C SER A 16 24.83 4.93 35.17
N LEU A 17 23.90 5.27 36.06
CA LEU A 17 22.44 5.15 35.82
C LEU A 17 21.89 6.25 34.91
N LYS A 18 22.64 7.34 34.68
CA LYS A 18 22.18 8.47 33.86
C LYS A 18 21.86 8.09 32.41
N PRO A 19 22.79 7.53 31.61
CA PRO A 19 22.51 7.18 30.23
C PRO A 19 21.66 5.90 30.09
N ILE A 20 21.67 5.03 31.11
CA ILE A 20 20.99 3.73 31.06
C ILE A 20 19.51 3.85 31.44
N LEU A 21 19.17 4.68 32.42
CA LEU A 21 17.81 4.73 32.97
C LEU A 21 17.24 6.15 33.00
N ILE A 22 17.96 7.12 33.57
CA ILE A 22 17.39 8.45 33.84
C ILE A 22 17.09 9.21 32.54
N LEU A 23 18.04 9.22 31.60
CA LEU A 23 17.86 9.91 30.31
C LEU A 23 16.84 9.22 29.41
N PRO A 24 16.85 7.87 29.24
CA PRO A 24 15.78 7.19 28.52
C PRO A 24 14.39 7.38 29.16
N LEU A 25 14.30 7.38 30.50
CA LEU A 25 13.04 7.58 31.21
C LEU A 25 12.53 9.01 31.06
N LEU A 26 13.36 10.02 31.32
CA LEU A 26 12.95 11.42 31.16
C LEU A 26 12.71 11.77 29.69
N GLY A 27 13.51 11.25 28.77
CA GLY A 27 13.32 11.43 27.34
C GLY A 27 12.00 10.83 26.87
N SER A 28 11.71 9.58 27.23
CA SER A 28 10.45 8.93 26.89
C SER A 28 9.25 9.58 27.61
N LEU A 29 9.42 10.08 28.84
CA LEU A 29 8.39 10.81 29.56
C LEU A 29 8.07 12.15 28.87
N ILE A 30 9.06 12.96 28.52
CA ILE A 30 8.85 14.25 27.86
C ILE A 30 8.22 14.03 26.48
N VAL A 31 8.78 13.13 25.68
CA VAL A 31 8.24 12.82 24.34
C VAL A 31 6.86 12.18 24.44
N GLY A 32 6.65 11.27 25.39
CA GLY A 32 5.36 10.60 25.62
C GLY A 32 4.27 11.57 26.06
N LEU A 33 4.56 12.45 27.02
CA LEU A 33 3.62 13.49 27.43
C LEU A 33 3.38 14.52 26.33
N GLY A 34 4.41 14.89 25.56
CA GLY A 34 4.26 15.73 24.37
C GLY A 34 3.36 15.09 23.33
N MET A 35 3.53 13.78 23.08
CA MET A 35 2.64 13.01 22.21
C MET A 35 1.20 13.02 22.74
N ILE A 36 0.97 12.74 24.02
CA ILE A 36 -0.38 12.65 24.59
C ILE A 36 -1.11 14.00 24.57
N TYR A 37 -0.44 15.09 24.96
CA TYR A 37 -1.12 16.37 25.20
C TYR A 37 -1.03 17.36 24.04
N VAL A 38 0.02 17.28 23.21
CA VAL A 38 0.24 18.27 22.13
C VAL A 38 -0.08 17.68 20.76
N ILE A 39 0.35 16.45 20.49
CA ILE A 39 0.27 15.85 19.14
C ILE A 39 -0.99 15.00 18.96
N ASN A 40 -1.34 14.16 19.93
CA ASN A 40 -2.48 13.24 19.82
C ASN A 40 -3.82 13.97 19.67
N PRO A 41 -4.13 15.08 20.37
CA PRO A 41 -5.43 15.74 20.23
C PRO A 41 -5.73 16.23 18.80
N PRO A 42 -4.84 16.96 18.09
CA PRO A 42 -5.11 17.35 16.70
C PRO A 42 -5.15 16.14 15.77
N VAL A 43 -4.29 15.13 15.97
CA VAL A 43 -4.29 13.91 15.15
C VAL A 43 -5.59 13.13 15.33
N ALA A 44 -6.07 12.97 16.57
CA ALA A 44 -7.33 12.30 16.88
C ALA A 44 -8.51 13.03 16.25
N SER A 45 -8.56 14.37 16.33
CA SER A 45 -9.62 15.18 15.70
C SER A 45 -9.67 14.98 14.18
N ILE A 46 -8.51 14.98 13.51
CA ILE A 46 -8.40 14.71 12.08
C ILE A 46 -8.88 13.28 11.76
N MET A 47 -8.43 12.28 12.53
CA MET A 47 -8.83 10.89 12.33
C MET A 47 -10.32 10.67 12.55
N THR A 48 -10.93 11.28 13.57
CA THR A 48 -12.37 11.21 13.81
C THR A 48 -13.13 11.85 12.66
N THR A 49 -12.73 13.04 12.20
CA THR A 49 -13.36 13.73 11.06
C THR A 49 -13.29 12.89 9.78
N LEU A 50 -12.11 12.33 9.47
CA LEU A 50 -11.92 11.44 8.33
C LEU A 50 -12.78 10.17 8.46
N THR A 51 -12.82 9.59 9.65
CA THR A 51 -13.62 8.39 9.94
C THR A 51 -15.10 8.64 9.76
N ASP A 52 -15.62 9.75 10.28
CA ASP A 52 -17.03 10.11 10.15
C ASP A 52 -17.39 10.41 8.69
N TRP A 53 -16.52 11.09 7.96
CA TRP A 53 -16.68 11.29 6.52
C TRP A 53 -16.73 9.95 5.76
N LEU A 54 -15.82 9.03 6.06
CA LEU A 54 -15.78 7.71 5.43
C LEU A 54 -16.97 6.82 5.80
N ARG A 55 -17.50 6.94 7.02
CA ARG A 55 -18.67 6.18 7.48
C ARG A 55 -19.99 6.72 6.92
N THR A 56 -20.06 8.02 6.67
CA THR A 56 -21.22 8.68 6.05
C THR A 56 -21.13 8.71 4.51
N MET A 57 -20.07 8.11 3.96
CA MET A 57 -19.79 8.09 2.55
C MET A 57 -20.81 7.22 1.79
N GLY A 58 -21.52 7.81 0.84
CA GLY A 58 -22.36 7.06 -0.10
C GLY A 58 -21.52 6.22 -1.08
N GLU A 59 -22.15 5.26 -1.76
CA GLU A 59 -21.50 4.31 -2.66
C GLU A 59 -20.61 4.96 -3.74
N VAL A 60 -21.05 6.08 -4.32
CA VAL A 60 -20.29 6.82 -5.35
C VAL A 60 -18.97 7.37 -4.80
N ASN A 61 -18.98 7.91 -3.58
CA ASN A 61 -17.77 8.45 -2.96
C ASN A 61 -16.81 7.33 -2.55
N ALA A 62 -17.35 6.16 -2.15
CA ALA A 62 -16.54 4.97 -1.88
C ALA A 62 -15.78 4.51 -3.13
N VAL A 63 -16.45 4.46 -4.27
CA VAL A 63 -15.83 4.16 -5.57
C VAL A 63 -14.71 5.15 -5.88
N ILE A 64 -14.95 6.45 -5.73
CA ILE A 64 -13.95 7.50 -6.00
C ILE A 64 -12.73 7.32 -5.10
N LEU A 65 -12.93 7.07 -3.81
CA LEU A 65 -11.82 6.80 -2.89
C LEU A 65 -11.04 5.55 -3.31
N GLY A 66 -11.74 4.49 -3.73
CA GLY A 66 -11.12 3.28 -4.26
C GLY A 66 -10.26 3.54 -5.49
N ILE A 67 -10.73 4.38 -6.40
CA ILE A 67 -9.97 4.81 -7.59
C ILE A 67 -8.69 5.54 -7.17
N ILE A 68 -8.79 6.47 -6.22
CA ILE A 68 -7.64 7.25 -5.74
C ILE A 68 -6.61 6.32 -5.08
N LEU A 69 -7.04 5.50 -4.11
CA LEU A 69 -6.15 4.57 -3.42
C LEU A 69 -5.52 3.57 -4.38
N GLY A 70 -6.32 3.02 -5.29
CA GLY A 70 -5.84 2.07 -6.30
C GLY A 70 -4.82 2.69 -7.26
N THR A 71 -5.03 3.94 -7.68
CA THR A 71 -4.10 4.72 -8.49
C THR A 71 -2.79 4.93 -7.75
N MET A 72 -2.85 5.41 -6.50
CA MET A 72 -1.67 5.68 -5.68
C MET A 72 -0.83 4.42 -5.47
N MET A 73 -1.46 3.29 -5.17
CA MET A 73 -0.77 1.99 -4.99
C MET A 73 0.00 1.56 -6.25
N CYS A 74 -0.48 1.91 -7.44
CA CYS A 74 0.12 1.46 -8.70
C CYS A 74 1.06 2.49 -9.36
N THR A 75 1.24 3.67 -8.76
CA THR A 75 1.97 4.78 -9.36
C THR A 75 3.48 4.52 -9.41
N ASP A 76 4.05 3.95 -8.36
CA ASP A 76 5.49 3.83 -8.17
C ASP A 76 5.97 2.46 -7.64
N MET A 77 5.09 1.44 -7.68
CA MET A 77 5.41 0.03 -7.43
C MET A 77 6.20 -0.21 -6.13
N GLY A 78 5.78 0.44 -5.04
CA GLY A 78 6.40 0.34 -3.70
C GLY A 78 7.17 1.59 -3.28
N GLY A 79 7.10 2.66 -4.07
CA GLY A 79 7.67 3.97 -3.76
C GLY A 79 6.86 4.78 -2.73
N PRO A 80 7.18 6.09 -2.58
CA PRO A 80 6.56 6.96 -1.58
C PRO A 80 5.04 7.11 -1.72
N VAL A 81 4.49 7.15 -2.93
CA VAL A 81 3.05 7.33 -3.18
C VAL A 81 2.27 6.08 -2.78
N ASN A 82 2.77 4.90 -3.18
CA ASN A 82 2.22 3.62 -2.75
C ASN A 82 2.24 3.51 -1.22
N LYS A 83 3.40 3.78 -0.59
CA LYS A 83 3.52 3.72 0.87
C LYS A 83 2.62 4.72 1.58
N ALA A 84 2.42 5.92 1.03
CA ALA A 84 1.49 6.88 1.60
C ALA A 84 0.04 6.37 1.60
N ALA A 85 -0.42 5.78 0.48
CA ALA A 85 -1.76 5.17 0.40
C ALA A 85 -1.90 3.97 1.35
N TYR A 86 -0.86 3.14 1.44
CA TYR A 86 -0.80 2.03 2.39
C TYR A 86 -0.92 2.51 3.83
N THR A 87 -0.08 3.46 4.25
CA THR A 87 -0.07 3.99 5.62
C THR A 87 -1.38 4.69 5.98
N PHE A 88 -1.97 5.45 5.06
CA PHE A 88 -3.32 5.99 5.22
C PHE A 88 -4.32 4.88 5.52
N SER A 89 -4.31 3.83 4.70
CA SER A 89 -5.25 2.72 4.82
C SER A 89 -5.06 1.91 6.11
N VAL A 90 -3.81 1.73 6.56
CA VAL A 90 -3.50 1.13 7.86
C VAL A 90 -3.96 2.03 9.01
N GLY A 91 -3.80 3.35 8.90
CA GLY A 91 -4.29 4.30 9.89
C GLY A 91 -5.79 4.18 10.12
N MET A 92 -6.55 3.91 9.06
CA MET A 92 -8.00 3.72 9.15
C MET A 92 -8.44 2.47 9.95
N ILE A 93 -7.57 1.46 10.06
CA ILE A 93 -7.82 0.27 10.90
C ILE A 93 -7.95 0.66 12.36
N ALA A 94 -7.14 1.62 12.85
CA ALA A 94 -7.22 2.10 14.22
C ALA A 94 -8.61 2.71 14.54
N SER A 95 -9.28 3.23 13.51
CA SER A 95 -10.63 3.80 13.59
C SER A 95 -11.73 2.80 13.19
N GLN A 96 -11.41 1.51 13.12
CA GLN A 96 -12.34 0.43 12.76
C GLN A 96 -12.93 0.57 11.34
N VAL A 97 -12.19 1.19 10.41
CA VAL A 97 -12.58 1.33 9.01
C VAL A 97 -11.68 0.45 8.16
N TYR A 98 -12.21 -0.70 7.73
CA TYR A 98 -11.43 -1.79 7.11
C TYR A 98 -11.49 -1.83 5.58
N THR A 99 -12.29 -0.97 4.94
CA THR A 99 -12.45 -0.96 3.48
C THR A 99 -11.25 -0.36 2.73
N PRO A 100 -10.59 0.73 3.20
CA PRO A 100 -9.46 1.33 2.47
C PRO A 100 -8.27 0.38 2.36
N ILE A 101 -7.99 -0.38 3.42
CA ILE A 101 -6.87 -1.34 3.41
C ILE A 101 -7.13 -2.50 2.47
N ALA A 102 -8.36 -3.00 2.37
CA ALA A 102 -8.72 -4.00 1.38
C ALA A 102 -8.52 -3.46 -0.05
N ALA A 103 -8.95 -2.24 -0.34
CA ALA A 103 -8.76 -1.62 -1.65
C ALA A 103 -7.27 -1.42 -2.00
N ALA A 104 -6.48 -0.93 -1.05
CA ALA A 104 -5.04 -0.75 -1.22
C ALA A 104 -4.32 -2.09 -1.46
N MET A 105 -4.66 -3.13 -0.68
CA MET A 105 -4.07 -4.46 -0.84
C MET A 105 -4.42 -5.08 -2.18
N ALA A 106 -5.70 -5.00 -2.60
CA ALA A 106 -6.13 -5.52 -3.89
C ALA A 106 -5.36 -4.84 -5.03
N ALA A 107 -5.29 -3.51 -5.03
CA ALA A 107 -4.61 -2.75 -6.05
C ALA A 107 -3.10 -3.03 -6.11
N GLY A 108 -2.41 -3.18 -4.98
CA GLY A 108 -0.96 -3.44 -4.99
C GLY A 108 -0.56 -4.80 -5.59
N MET A 109 -1.48 -5.78 -5.64
CA MET A 109 -1.24 -7.07 -6.33
C MET A 109 -1.36 -6.95 -7.85
N VAL A 110 -2.07 -5.94 -8.36
CA VAL A 110 -2.45 -5.81 -9.77
C VAL A 110 -1.27 -5.62 -10.73
N PRO A 111 -0.31 -4.69 -10.50
CA PRO A 111 0.77 -4.45 -11.47
C PRO A 111 1.58 -5.71 -11.83
N PRO A 112 2.13 -6.48 -10.87
CA PRO A 112 2.95 -7.65 -11.20
C PRO A 112 2.14 -8.78 -11.85
N ILE A 113 0.89 -9.02 -11.45
CA ILE A 113 0.01 -10.02 -12.09
C ILE A 113 -0.37 -9.57 -13.51
N GLY A 114 -0.67 -8.29 -13.69
CA GLY A 114 -0.96 -7.69 -14.99
C GLY A 114 0.21 -7.80 -15.96
N MET A 115 1.44 -7.64 -15.49
CA MET A 115 2.63 -7.87 -16.32
C MET A 115 2.75 -9.32 -16.79
N THR A 116 2.47 -10.29 -15.92
CA THR A 116 2.37 -11.70 -16.31
C THR A 116 1.36 -11.90 -17.43
N ILE A 117 0.14 -11.38 -17.25
CA ILE A 117 -0.94 -11.49 -18.24
C ILE A 117 -0.48 -10.87 -19.57
N ALA A 118 0.16 -9.70 -19.54
CA ALA A 118 0.65 -9.06 -20.75
C ALA A 118 1.67 -9.93 -21.50
N THR A 119 2.58 -10.59 -20.78
CA THR A 119 3.59 -11.49 -21.38
C THR A 119 2.98 -12.76 -21.97
N LEU A 120 1.83 -13.21 -21.46
CA LEU A 120 1.09 -14.35 -22.00
C LEU A 120 0.30 -13.96 -23.26
N ILE A 121 -0.43 -12.83 -23.22
CA ILE A 121 -1.27 -12.35 -24.32
C ILE A 121 -0.41 -11.91 -25.51
N ALA A 122 0.59 -11.06 -25.26
CA ALA A 122 1.40 -10.44 -26.30
C ALA A 122 2.83 -10.99 -26.32
N ARG A 123 3.00 -12.31 -26.12
CA ARG A 123 4.29 -13.01 -26.00
C ARG A 123 5.33 -12.57 -27.03
N ASN A 124 4.93 -12.36 -28.28
CA ASN A 124 5.80 -11.96 -29.39
C ASN A 124 6.37 -10.54 -29.25
N LYS A 125 5.83 -9.70 -28.36
CA LYS A 125 6.33 -8.35 -28.07
C LYS A 125 7.36 -8.30 -26.93
N PHE A 126 7.68 -9.44 -26.32
CA PHE A 126 8.61 -9.55 -25.19
C PHE A 126 9.80 -10.43 -25.54
N ASN A 127 10.99 -10.04 -25.08
CA ASN A 127 12.18 -10.89 -25.15
C ASN A 127 12.14 -12.01 -24.11
N GLU A 128 13.09 -12.95 -24.19
CA GLU A 128 13.12 -14.12 -23.31
C GLU A 128 13.25 -13.75 -21.81
N ASN A 129 14.08 -12.76 -21.50
CA ASN A 129 14.26 -12.26 -20.14
C ASN A 129 12.95 -11.69 -19.57
N GLN A 130 12.21 -10.90 -20.34
CA GLN A 130 10.92 -10.36 -19.94
C GLN A 130 9.85 -11.45 -19.76
N ARG A 131 9.85 -12.49 -20.60
CA ARG A 131 8.93 -13.63 -20.44
C ARG A 131 9.24 -14.43 -19.18
N ASN A 132 10.50 -14.61 -18.85
CA ASN A 132 10.91 -15.27 -17.60
C ASN A 132 10.60 -14.39 -16.38
N ALA A 133 10.84 -13.09 -16.47
CA ALA A 133 10.45 -12.12 -15.45
C ALA A 133 8.94 -12.16 -15.20
N GLY A 134 8.10 -12.25 -16.24
CA GLY A 134 6.64 -12.34 -16.09
C GLY A 134 6.19 -13.53 -15.24
N LYS A 135 6.83 -14.70 -15.38
CA LYS A 135 6.52 -15.86 -14.51
C LYS A 135 6.83 -15.57 -13.04
N VAL A 136 7.94 -14.90 -12.77
CA VAL A 136 8.35 -14.50 -11.41
C VAL A 136 7.41 -13.42 -10.87
N SER A 137 7.04 -12.42 -11.69
CA SER A 137 6.11 -11.37 -11.34
C SER A 137 4.76 -11.92 -10.89
N PHE A 138 4.28 -13.02 -11.48
CA PHE A 138 3.05 -13.66 -11.02
C PHE A 138 3.12 -14.06 -9.54
N LEU A 139 4.16 -14.79 -9.15
CA LEU A 139 4.36 -15.23 -7.77
C LEU A 139 4.53 -14.04 -6.82
N LEU A 140 5.31 -13.03 -7.23
CA LEU A 140 5.51 -11.80 -6.46
C LEU A 140 4.18 -11.06 -6.25
N GLY A 141 3.35 -10.97 -7.28
CA GLY A 141 2.02 -10.38 -7.18
C GLY A 141 1.09 -11.12 -6.23
N LEU A 142 1.11 -12.46 -6.26
CA LEU A 142 0.37 -13.28 -5.31
C LEU A 142 0.84 -13.09 -3.86
N CYS A 143 2.09 -12.67 -3.65
CA CYS A 143 2.65 -12.34 -2.35
C CYS A 143 2.55 -10.85 -2.00
N PHE A 144 1.83 -10.04 -2.79
CA PHE A 144 1.73 -8.58 -2.61
C PHE A 144 3.08 -7.85 -2.67
N ILE A 145 3.95 -8.29 -3.58
CA ILE A 145 5.22 -7.64 -3.90
C ILE A 145 5.06 -6.91 -5.23
N SER A 146 4.68 -5.64 -5.14
CA SER A 146 4.41 -4.78 -6.30
C SER A 146 5.66 -4.52 -7.16
N GLU A 147 6.83 -4.67 -6.56
CA GLU A 147 8.17 -4.54 -7.15
C GLU A 147 8.41 -5.57 -8.25
N GLY A 148 7.63 -6.66 -8.29
CA GLY A 148 7.67 -7.63 -9.38
C GLY A 148 7.40 -7.03 -10.76
N ALA A 149 6.81 -5.83 -10.85
CA ALA A 149 6.62 -5.09 -12.09
C ALA A 149 7.82 -4.21 -12.49
N LEU A 150 8.78 -3.93 -11.59
CA LEU A 150 9.90 -3.02 -11.85
C LEU A 150 10.76 -3.41 -13.06
N PRO A 151 11.05 -4.69 -13.36
CA PRO A 151 11.79 -5.07 -14.57
C PRO A 151 11.10 -4.62 -15.86
N PHE A 152 9.76 -4.51 -15.85
CA PHE A 152 8.99 -4.02 -16.98
C PHE A 152 8.92 -2.50 -17.02
N VAL A 153 8.79 -1.85 -15.86
CA VAL A 153 8.87 -0.39 -15.73
C VAL A 153 10.23 0.12 -16.22
N ALA A 154 11.32 -0.56 -15.87
CA ALA A 154 12.67 -0.20 -16.33
C ALA A 154 12.80 -0.22 -17.86
N ALA A 155 12.05 -1.09 -18.54
CA ALA A 155 12.07 -1.20 -20.00
C ALA A 155 11.06 -0.28 -20.71
N ASP A 156 9.92 0.01 -20.09
CA ASP A 156 8.83 0.79 -20.70
C ASP A 156 8.01 1.53 -19.61
N PRO A 157 8.56 2.57 -18.97
CA PRO A 157 8.06 3.10 -17.71
C PRO A 157 6.66 3.71 -17.86
N ILE A 158 6.47 4.58 -18.85
CA ILE A 158 5.22 5.33 -19.02
C ILE A 158 4.05 4.38 -19.27
N ARG A 159 4.20 3.44 -20.22
CA ARG A 159 3.11 2.55 -20.61
C ARG A 159 2.75 1.56 -19.51
N VAL A 160 3.76 1.04 -18.78
CA VAL A 160 3.52 0.14 -17.65
C VAL A 160 2.79 0.88 -16.53
N ILE A 161 3.27 2.06 -16.12
CA ILE A 161 2.65 2.84 -15.04
C ILE A 161 1.21 3.22 -15.40
N VAL A 162 0.96 3.73 -16.61
CA VAL A 162 -0.41 4.09 -17.03
C VAL A 162 -1.33 2.87 -17.04
N SER A 163 -0.88 1.74 -17.56
CA SER A 163 -1.68 0.50 -17.57
C SER A 163 -1.97 -0.01 -16.15
N ALA A 164 -0.97 0.07 -15.26
CA ALA A 164 -1.08 -0.35 -13.87
C ALA A 164 -2.01 0.57 -13.07
N ILE A 165 -1.96 1.88 -13.30
CA ILE A 165 -2.89 2.85 -12.70
C ILE A 165 -4.34 2.51 -13.08
N LEU A 166 -4.61 2.25 -14.36
CA LEU A 166 -5.96 1.91 -14.81
C LEU A 166 -6.48 0.62 -14.16
N GLY A 167 -5.65 -0.42 -14.10
CA GLY A 167 -6.03 -1.67 -13.44
C GLY A 167 -6.16 -1.53 -11.92
N GLY A 168 -5.24 -0.83 -11.28
CA GLY A 168 -5.24 -0.57 -9.84
C GLY A 168 -6.44 0.25 -9.40
N ALA A 169 -6.73 1.34 -10.13
CA ALA A 169 -7.94 2.14 -9.95
C ALA A 169 -9.20 1.28 -10.05
N THR A 170 -9.26 0.37 -11.03
CA THR A 170 -10.41 -0.51 -11.20
C THR A 170 -10.55 -1.51 -10.05
N ALA A 171 -9.47 -2.15 -9.63
CA ALA A 171 -9.50 -3.07 -8.50
C ALA A 171 -9.89 -2.37 -7.19
N GLY A 172 -9.33 -1.18 -6.94
CA GLY A 172 -9.67 -0.35 -5.79
C GLY A 172 -11.13 0.11 -5.81
N ALA A 173 -11.63 0.53 -6.97
CA ALA A 173 -13.03 0.90 -7.17
C ALA A 173 -13.99 -0.26 -6.85
N ILE A 174 -13.73 -1.45 -7.42
CA ILE A 174 -14.56 -2.63 -7.19
C ILE A 174 -14.51 -3.03 -5.71
N SER A 175 -13.33 -3.00 -5.09
CA SER A 175 -13.15 -3.36 -3.68
C SER A 175 -13.94 -2.44 -2.74
N MET A 176 -13.86 -1.12 -2.97
CA MET A 176 -14.61 -0.13 -2.18
C MET A 176 -16.11 -0.19 -2.45
N TRP A 177 -16.52 -0.38 -3.70
CA TRP A 177 -17.93 -0.49 -4.08
C TRP A 177 -18.60 -1.71 -3.45
N ALA A 178 -17.93 -2.86 -3.50
CA ALA A 178 -18.43 -4.09 -2.86
C ALA A 178 -18.31 -4.06 -1.33
N GLY A 179 -17.73 -3.01 -0.75
CA GLY A 179 -17.56 -2.86 0.70
C GLY A 179 -16.66 -3.94 1.29
N ILE A 180 -15.65 -4.41 0.56
CA ILE A 180 -14.77 -5.48 1.00
C ILE A 180 -13.93 -4.99 2.18
N GLN A 181 -13.86 -5.78 3.25
CA GLN A 181 -13.16 -5.45 4.48
C GLN A 181 -12.00 -6.41 4.69
N LEU A 182 -10.89 -5.87 5.19
CA LEU A 182 -9.72 -6.64 5.57
C LEU A 182 -9.16 -6.06 6.88
N GLN A 183 -9.04 -6.89 7.91
CA GLN A 183 -8.55 -6.45 9.23
C GLN A 183 -7.02 -6.53 9.35
N ALA A 184 -6.40 -7.44 8.61
CA ALA A 184 -4.96 -7.62 8.62
C ALA A 184 -4.29 -6.61 7.65
N PRO A 185 -3.34 -5.79 8.10
CA PRO A 185 -2.55 -4.93 7.22
C PRO A 185 -1.47 -5.77 6.53
N HIS A 186 -1.89 -6.76 5.77
CA HIS A 186 -1.02 -7.61 4.98
C HIS A 186 -1.73 -7.95 3.67
N GLY A 187 -0.97 -8.23 2.62
CA GLY A 187 -1.52 -8.53 1.30
C GLY A 187 -1.23 -9.96 0.88
N GLY A 188 -1.65 -10.27 -0.34
CA GLY A 188 -1.35 -11.54 -0.99
C GLY A 188 -2.39 -12.61 -0.74
N LEU A 189 -2.16 -13.81 -1.28
CA LEU A 189 -3.06 -14.95 -1.10
C LEU A 189 -3.18 -15.37 0.38
N PHE A 190 -2.20 -15.03 1.21
CA PHE A 190 -2.17 -15.37 2.63
C PHE A 190 -3.28 -14.70 3.44
N VAL A 191 -3.81 -13.56 2.97
CA VAL A 191 -4.86 -12.83 3.70
C VAL A 191 -6.27 -13.18 3.28
N ILE A 192 -6.44 -13.96 2.21
CA ILE A 192 -7.76 -14.34 1.67
C ILE A 192 -8.71 -14.92 2.73
N PRO A 193 -8.28 -15.76 3.69
CA PRO A 193 -9.15 -16.26 4.76
C PRO A 193 -9.68 -15.18 5.71
N PHE A 194 -9.04 -14.01 5.75
CA PHE A 194 -9.37 -12.89 6.65
C PHE A 194 -10.12 -11.75 5.96
N VAL A 195 -10.44 -11.90 4.66
CA VAL A 195 -11.20 -10.93 3.88
C VAL A 195 -12.70 -11.24 4.02
N SER A 196 -13.55 -10.21 4.17
CA SER A 196 -15.00 -10.40 4.34
C SER A 196 -15.70 -11.07 3.15
N GLN A 197 -15.22 -10.78 1.92
CA GLN A 197 -15.77 -11.32 0.68
C GLN A 197 -14.64 -11.86 -0.22
N PRO A 198 -14.08 -13.05 0.08
CA PRO A 198 -12.87 -13.56 -0.58
C PRO A 198 -13.00 -13.72 -2.10
N VAL A 199 -14.15 -14.19 -2.58
CA VAL A 199 -14.39 -14.42 -4.01
C VAL A 199 -14.44 -13.11 -4.79
N LEU A 200 -15.17 -12.11 -4.29
CA LEU A 200 -15.26 -10.79 -4.91
C LEU A 200 -13.92 -10.05 -4.85
N TYR A 201 -13.14 -10.26 -3.79
CA TYR A 201 -11.79 -9.69 -3.66
C TYR A 201 -10.83 -10.27 -4.71
N LEU A 202 -10.83 -11.59 -4.87
CA LEU A 202 -10.06 -12.24 -5.94
C LEU A 202 -10.52 -11.82 -7.33
N ALA A 203 -11.83 -11.64 -7.53
CA ALA A 203 -12.39 -11.12 -8.77
C ALA A 203 -11.93 -9.67 -9.05
N ALA A 204 -11.92 -8.79 -8.04
CA ALA A 204 -11.44 -7.42 -8.17
C ALA A 204 -9.97 -7.37 -8.59
N ILE A 205 -9.10 -8.18 -7.95
CA ILE A 205 -7.69 -8.31 -8.31
C ILE A 205 -7.55 -8.85 -9.74
N ALA A 206 -8.30 -9.89 -10.09
CA ALA A 206 -8.24 -10.51 -11.41
C ALA A 206 -8.67 -9.51 -12.51
N ILE A 207 -9.78 -8.79 -12.32
CA ILE A 207 -10.28 -7.78 -13.26
C ILE A 207 -9.25 -6.66 -13.45
N GLY A 208 -8.72 -6.09 -12.35
CA GLY A 208 -7.69 -5.06 -12.44
C GLY A 208 -6.40 -5.55 -13.14
N SER A 209 -6.00 -6.79 -12.86
CA SER A 209 -4.83 -7.41 -13.49
C SER A 209 -5.04 -7.65 -14.98
N VAL A 210 -6.23 -8.12 -15.38
CA VAL A 210 -6.60 -8.29 -16.79
C VAL A 210 -6.59 -6.93 -17.51
N ILE A 211 -7.14 -5.88 -16.92
CA ILE A 211 -7.12 -4.54 -17.50
C ILE A 211 -5.69 -4.06 -17.70
N THR A 212 -4.84 -4.17 -16.67
CA THR A 212 -3.41 -3.83 -16.77
C THR A 212 -2.74 -4.59 -17.90
N GLY A 213 -2.93 -5.91 -17.93
CA GLY A 213 -2.30 -6.79 -18.90
C GLY A 213 -2.75 -6.53 -20.34
N VAL A 214 -4.06 -6.42 -20.57
CA VAL A 214 -4.66 -6.17 -21.89
C VAL A 214 -4.28 -4.78 -22.40
N VAL A 215 -4.43 -3.74 -21.58
CA VAL A 215 -4.06 -2.38 -21.96
C VAL A 215 -2.59 -2.33 -22.34
N TYR A 216 -1.69 -2.85 -21.50
CA TYR A 216 -0.27 -2.86 -21.79
C TYR A 216 0.06 -3.67 -23.04
N SER A 217 -0.56 -4.85 -23.22
CA SER A 217 -0.41 -5.67 -24.43
C SER A 217 -0.81 -4.95 -25.71
N ILE A 218 -1.83 -4.10 -25.68
CA ILE A 218 -2.29 -3.34 -26.85
C ILE A 218 -1.30 -2.21 -27.16
N ILE A 219 -0.95 -1.39 -26.16
CA ILE A 219 -0.14 -0.18 -26.35
C ILE A 219 1.36 -0.46 -26.54
N LYS A 220 1.87 -1.61 -26.08
CA LYS A 220 3.27 -2.00 -26.28
C LYS A 220 3.53 -2.23 -27.78
N PRO A 221 4.56 -1.61 -28.39
CA PRO A 221 4.93 -1.87 -29.77
C PRO A 221 5.51 -3.29 -29.93
N LYS A 222 5.50 -3.81 -31.16
CA LYS A 222 6.25 -5.05 -31.46
C LYS A 222 7.74 -4.81 -31.22
N LEU A 223 8.44 -5.86 -30.78
CA LEU A 223 9.90 -5.80 -30.70
C LEU A 223 10.41 -5.57 -32.13
N ALA A 224 11.23 -4.53 -32.33
CA ALA A 224 11.96 -4.40 -33.59
C ALA A 224 12.90 -5.60 -33.68
N GLU A 225 12.86 -6.29 -34.83
CA GLU A 225 13.79 -7.40 -35.14
C GLU A 225 15.25 -6.94 -35.13
#